data_AF-A0A0V8A0U2-F1
#
_entry.id   AF-A0A0V8A0U2-F1
#
_cell.length_a   1.000
_cell.length_b   1.000
_cell.length_c   1.000
_cell.angle_alpha   90.00
_cell.angle_beta   90.00
_cell.angle_gamma   90.00
#
_symmetry.space_group_name_H-M   'P 1'
#
loop_
_entity.id
_entity.type
_entity.pdbx_description
1 polymer ?
#
loop_
_entity_poly.entity_id
_entity_poly.type
_entity_poly.pdbx_seq_one_letter_code
_entity_poly.pdbx_strand_id
1 'polypeptide(L)'
;MNLLDEIYNNHGISYGIDHFNQFLSELEKYDFAQMLAYQVKYPLRYLLEFILSTPSLWIKMLDNDWIRVMSVLNPRPKPFSREIDDAGYVDIHFLCKYLRVNAIELFLQQTRFSNEDKKKLLQYSNKISLFLFMDELDLDDLDGDYLMHKDELDKVRLKLISNGIIKPLNYNCGELREYIQIELKTIENQ
;
A
#
# COMPACT_ATOMS: atom_id res chain seq x y z
N MET A 1 -2.34 20.68 2.92
CA MET A 1 -3.44 20.25 2.02
C MET A 1 -3.30 20.87 0.65
N ASN A 2 -3.19 22.21 0.50
CA ASN A 2 -2.91 22.84 -0.80
C ASN A 2 -1.66 22.30 -1.53
N LEU A 3 -0.59 21.94 -0.80
CA LEU A 3 0.61 21.35 -1.41
C LEU A 3 0.34 20.01 -2.11
N LEU A 4 -0.43 19.10 -1.49
CA LEU A 4 -0.71 17.78 -2.09
C LEU A 4 -1.63 17.90 -3.31
N ASP A 5 -2.55 18.87 -3.30
CA ASP A 5 -3.33 19.23 -4.50
C ASP A 5 -2.43 19.77 -5.62
N GLU A 6 -1.49 20.64 -5.28
CA GLU A 6 -0.55 21.21 -6.24
C GLU A 6 0.36 20.15 -6.88
N ILE A 7 0.90 19.24 -6.07
CA ILE A 7 1.72 18.12 -6.56
C ILE A 7 0.91 17.30 -7.56
N TYR A 8 -0.30 16.85 -7.17
CA TYR A 8 -1.16 16.08 -8.06
C TYR A 8 -1.53 16.85 -9.34
N ASN A 9 -1.86 18.13 -9.26
CA ASN A 9 -2.24 18.92 -10.43
C ASN A 9 -1.07 19.13 -11.41
N ASN A 10 0.17 19.05 -10.95
CA ASN A 10 1.38 19.13 -11.77
C ASN A 10 1.90 17.74 -12.22
N HIS A 11 1.30 16.66 -11.71
CA HIS A 11 1.55 15.30 -12.18
C HIS A 11 1.05 15.20 -13.63
N GLY A 12 1.97 14.96 -14.57
CA GLY A 12 1.70 15.14 -16.00
C GLY A 12 2.77 15.93 -16.74
N ILE A 13 3.46 16.83 -16.04
CA ILE A 13 4.59 17.60 -16.59
C ILE A 13 5.91 16.85 -16.35
N SER A 14 6.01 16.21 -15.18
CA SER A 14 7.06 15.28 -14.77
C SER A 14 6.40 14.14 -13.99
N TYR A 15 7.11 13.02 -13.87
CA TYR A 15 6.62 11.80 -13.20
C TYR A 15 7.73 11.21 -12.32
N GLY A 16 7.36 10.26 -11.46
CA GLY A 16 8.32 9.51 -10.66
C GLY A 16 9.16 10.39 -9.70
N ILE A 17 10.36 9.92 -9.39
CA ILE A 17 11.31 10.55 -8.46
C ILE A 17 11.53 12.04 -8.78
N ASP A 18 11.78 12.38 -10.04
CA ASP A 18 12.04 13.75 -10.48
C ASP A 18 10.90 14.73 -10.16
N HIS A 19 9.65 14.26 -10.27
CA HIS A 19 8.48 15.06 -9.94
C HIS A 19 8.40 15.34 -8.44
N PHE A 20 8.47 14.30 -7.62
CA PHE A 20 8.24 14.44 -6.18
C PHE A 20 9.45 15.03 -5.43
N ASN A 21 10.67 14.87 -5.95
CA ASN A 21 11.89 15.45 -5.37
C ASN A 21 11.82 16.98 -5.23
N GLN A 22 11.10 17.66 -6.12
CA GLN A 22 10.91 19.10 -6.08
C GLN A 22 10.18 19.58 -4.82
N PHE A 23 9.41 18.68 -4.18
CA PHE A 23 8.58 18.99 -3.02
C PHE A 23 9.05 18.28 -1.74
N LEU A 24 10.13 17.49 -1.81
CA LEU A 24 10.49 16.55 -0.75
C LEU A 24 10.76 17.22 0.60
N SER A 25 11.46 18.35 0.60
CA SER A 25 11.77 19.11 1.82
C SER A 25 10.53 19.67 2.52
N GLU A 26 9.46 19.97 1.76
CA GLU A 26 8.18 20.38 2.31
C GLU A 26 7.37 19.16 2.79
N LEU A 27 7.38 18.07 2.03
CA LEU A 27 6.70 16.82 2.38
C LEU A 27 7.20 16.21 3.69
N GLU A 28 8.52 16.30 3.97
CA GLU A 28 9.14 15.81 5.21
C GLU A 28 8.60 16.48 6.48
N LYS A 29 7.89 17.61 6.37
CA LYS A 29 7.26 18.30 7.50
C LYS A 29 5.92 17.69 7.90
N TYR A 30 5.37 16.78 7.10
CA TYR A 30 4.05 16.21 7.28
C TYR A 30 4.12 14.74 7.70
N ASP A 31 3.07 14.30 8.39
CA ASP A 31 2.92 12.90 8.75
C ASP A 31 2.52 12.05 7.53
N PHE A 32 3.31 11.01 7.24
CA PHE A 32 3.10 10.16 6.06
C PHE A 32 1.72 9.50 6.01
N ALA A 33 1.21 8.99 7.15
CA ALA A 33 -0.11 8.38 7.19
C ALA A 33 -1.22 9.40 6.87
N GLN A 34 -1.12 10.63 7.38
CA GLN A 34 -2.05 11.71 7.06
C GLN A 34 -1.97 12.14 5.59
N MET A 35 -0.76 12.18 5.01
CA MET A 35 -0.59 12.48 3.59
C MET A 35 -1.28 11.42 2.72
N LEU A 36 -1.10 10.14 3.01
CA LEU A 36 -1.78 9.08 2.27
C LEU A 36 -3.30 9.18 2.40
N ALA A 37 -3.82 9.35 3.61
CA ALA A 37 -5.26 9.49 3.82
C ALA A 37 -5.88 10.71 3.14
N TYR A 38 -5.13 11.80 2.99
CA TYR A 38 -5.58 12.94 2.19
C TYR A 38 -5.62 12.60 0.69
N GLN A 39 -4.62 11.87 0.20
CA GLN A 39 -4.44 11.58 -1.22
C GLN A 39 -5.35 10.48 -1.75
N VAL A 40 -6.05 9.68 -0.92
CA VAL A 40 -6.95 8.60 -1.38
C VAL A 40 -8.10 9.05 -2.29
N LYS A 41 -8.30 10.36 -2.45
CA LYS A 41 -9.22 10.95 -3.44
C LYS A 41 -8.68 10.92 -4.88
N TYR A 42 -7.40 10.63 -5.07
CA TYR A 42 -6.74 10.51 -6.39
C TYR A 42 -6.60 9.05 -6.82
N PRO A 43 -6.28 8.78 -8.09
CA PRO A 43 -6.11 7.42 -8.60
C PRO A 43 -5.03 6.63 -7.85
N LEU A 44 -5.28 5.34 -7.61
CA LEU A 44 -4.34 4.44 -6.93
C LEU A 44 -2.93 4.46 -7.54
N ARG A 45 -2.82 4.50 -8.87
CA ARG A 45 -1.54 4.56 -9.57
C ARG A 45 -0.69 5.75 -9.13
N TYR A 46 -1.29 6.95 -9.06
CA TYR A 46 -0.60 8.16 -8.60
C TYR A 46 -0.09 7.98 -7.16
N LEU A 47 -0.90 7.38 -6.28
CA LEU A 47 -0.48 7.16 -4.90
C LEU A 47 0.67 6.16 -4.79
N LEU A 48 0.64 5.09 -5.59
CA LEU A 48 1.75 4.12 -5.62
C LEU A 48 3.03 4.78 -6.15
N GLU A 49 2.94 5.58 -7.20
CA GLU A 49 4.06 6.39 -7.71
C GLU A 49 4.56 7.37 -6.62
N PHE A 50 3.67 8.06 -5.91
CA PHE A 50 4.04 8.94 -4.78
C PHE A 50 4.83 8.17 -3.72
N ILE A 51 4.34 7.02 -3.27
CA ILE A 51 5.04 6.20 -2.26
C ILE A 51 6.41 5.78 -2.79
N LEU A 52 6.47 5.16 -3.97
CA LEU A 52 7.70 4.63 -4.54
C LEU A 52 8.73 5.72 -4.90
N SER A 53 8.28 6.95 -5.13
CA SER A 53 9.16 8.08 -5.44
C SER A 53 9.60 8.88 -4.21
N THR A 54 9.02 8.62 -3.05
CA THR A 54 9.33 9.35 -1.81
C THR A 54 9.83 8.44 -0.68
N PRO A 55 10.81 7.54 -0.92
CA PRO A 55 11.27 6.59 0.08
C PRO A 55 11.77 7.25 1.37
N SER A 56 12.32 8.47 1.31
CA SER A 56 12.77 9.18 2.53
C SER A 56 11.66 9.38 3.56
N LEU A 57 10.39 9.43 3.13
CA LEU A 57 9.24 9.64 4.00
C LEU A 57 8.82 8.38 4.79
N TRP A 58 9.16 7.18 4.31
CA TRP A 58 8.62 5.93 4.89
C TRP A 58 9.64 4.79 5.05
N ILE A 59 10.83 4.84 4.46
CA ILE A 59 11.81 3.74 4.49
C ILE A 59 12.25 3.34 5.91
N LYS A 60 12.11 4.27 6.87
CA LYS A 60 12.46 4.04 8.28
C LYS A 60 11.31 3.43 9.09
N MET A 61 10.08 3.45 8.56
CA MET A 61 8.88 2.93 9.23
C MET A 61 9.02 1.46 9.59
N LEU A 62 8.45 1.12 10.75
CA LEU A 62 8.38 -0.22 11.29
C LEU A 62 6.94 -0.76 11.20
N ASP A 63 6.72 -1.94 11.76
CA ASP A 63 5.43 -2.61 11.82
C ASP A 63 4.33 -1.74 12.43
N ASN A 64 4.59 -1.11 13.58
CA ASN A 64 3.61 -0.25 14.25
C ASN A 64 3.27 1.01 13.43
N ASP A 65 4.20 1.52 12.63
CA ASP A 65 3.97 2.67 11.77
C ASP A 65 3.05 2.30 10.61
N TRP A 66 3.23 1.11 10.00
CA TRP A 66 2.33 0.61 8.96
C TRP A 66 0.94 0.25 9.51
N ILE A 67 0.85 -0.32 10.72
CA ILE A 67 -0.44 -0.52 11.40
C ILE A 67 -1.13 0.84 11.66
N ARG A 68 -0.36 1.89 11.98
CA ARG A 68 -0.89 3.25 12.12
C ARG A 68 -1.39 3.79 10.78
N VAL A 69 -0.68 3.59 9.67
CA VAL A 69 -1.17 3.95 8.31
C VAL A 69 -2.50 3.24 8.02
N MET A 70 -2.55 1.91 8.20
CA MET A 70 -3.77 1.12 8.04
C MET A 70 -4.91 1.67 8.91
N SER A 71 -4.61 2.15 10.11
CA SER A 71 -5.61 2.72 11.03
C SER A 71 -6.16 4.06 10.54
N VAL A 72 -5.28 4.93 10.04
CA VAL A 72 -5.67 6.26 9.54
C VAL A 72 -6.47 6.16 8.24
N LEU A 73 -6.19 5.14 7.42
CA LEU A 73 -6.97 4.84 6.20
C LEU A 73 -8.33 4.17 6.48
N ASN A 74 -8.64 3.84 7.75
CA ASN A 74 -9.93 3.30 8.15
C ASN A 74 -10.85 4.37 8.76
N PRO A 75 -12.17 4.35 8.46
CA PRO A 75 -12.86 3.37 7.64
C PRO A 75 -12.55 3.55 6.15
N ARG A 76 -12.27 2.43 5.47
CA ARG A 76 -11.99 2.44 4.02
C ARG A 76 -13.27 2.73 3.23
N PRO A 77 -13.18 3.40 2.07
CA PRO A 77 -14.30 3.51 1.13
C PRO A 77 -14.87 2.14 0.75
N LYS A 78 -16.16 2.12 0.36
CA LYS A 78 -16.92 0.86 0.19
C LYS A 78 -16.26 -0.01 -0.89
N PRO A 79 -15.92 -1.29 -0.61
CA PRO A 79 -15.18 -2.18 -1.52
C PRO A 79 -15.97 -2.64 -2.77
N PHE A 80 -17.21 -2.14 -2.94
CA PHE A 80 -18.14 -2.54 -4.00
C PHE A 80 -18.24 -1.50 -5.12
N SER A 81 -17.37 -0.48 -5.15
CA SER A 81 -17.22 0.30 -6.38
C SER A 81 -16.81 -0.65 -7.51
N ARG A 82 -17.30 -0.39 -8.74
CA ARG A 82 -16.96 -1.23 -9.90
C ARG A 82 -15.44 -1.22 -10.16
N GLU A 83 -14.77 -0.16 -9.75
CA GLU A 83 -13.34 0.08 -9.94
C GLU A 83 -12.48 -0.94 -9.17
N ILE A 84 -11.47 -1.48 -9.85
CA ILE A 84 -10.49 -2.43 -9.31
C ILE A 84 -9.44 -1.64 -8.48
N ASP A 85 -9.30 -0.35 -8.74
CA ASP A 85 -8.19 0.50 -8.28
C ASP A 85 -8.62 1.51 -7.20
N ASP A 86 -9.23 1.01 -6.11
CA ASP A 86 -9.59 1.86 -4.97
C ASP A 86 -8.36 2.29 -4.16
N ALA A 87 -8.01 3.58 -4.26
CA ALA A 87 -6.90 4.19 -3.55
C ALA A 87 -7.02 4.13 -2.01
N GLY A 88 -8.22 3.86 -1.48
CA GLY A 88 -8.44 3.58 -0.07
C GLY A 88 -7.73 2.31 0.44
N TYR A 89 -7.20 1.47 -0.46
CA TYR A 89 -6.42 0.26 -0.17
C TYR A 89 -4.95 0.35 -0.61
N VAL A 90 -4.44 1.56 -0.83
CA VAL A 90 -3.06 1.80 -1.32
C VAL A 90 -1.99 1.13 -0.46
N ASP A 91 -2.13 1.11 0.86
CA ASP A 91 -1.23 0.45 1.79
C ASP A 91 -1.16 -1.06 1.55
N ILE A 92 -2.30 -1.70 1.28
CA ILE A 92 -2.38 -3.13 0.98
C ILE A 92 -1.72 -3.43 -0.36
N HIS A 93 -2.00 -2.61 -1.39
CA HIS A 93 -1.30 -2.71 -2.68
C HIS A 93 0.19 -2.56 -2.50
N PHE A 94 0.64 -1.50 -1.84
CA PHE A 94 2.05 -1.21 -1.69
C PHE A 94 2.82 -2.30 -0.94
N LEU A 95 2.29 -2.70 0.22
CA LEU A 95 2.95 -3.69 1.09
C LEU A 95 2.96 -5.10 0.48
N CYS A 96 1.85 -5.54 -0.12
CA CYS A 96 1.79 -6.85 -0.76
C CYS A 96 2.58 -6.88 -2.07
N LYS A 97 2.38 -5.89 -2.95
CA LYS A 97 2.94 -5.87 -4.31
C LYS A 97 4.44 -5.61 -4.31
N TYR A 98 4.87 -4.49 -3.73
CA TYR A 98 6.24 -4.02 -3.84
C TYR A 98 7.13 -4.51 -2.70
N LEU A 99 6.62 -4.50 -1.46
CA LEU A 99 7.38 -5.01 -0.31
C LEU A 99 7.21 -6.51 -0.07
N ARG A 100 6.33 -7.20 -0.80
CA ARG A 100 6.13 -8.66 -0.72
C ARG A 100 5.93 -9.17 0.71
N VAL A 101 5.19 -8.41 1.52
CA VAL A 101 4.79 -8.80 2.89
C VAL A 101 3.30 -9.08 2.98
N ASN A 102 2.88 -9.94 3.91
CA ASN A 102 1.49 -10.33 4.10
C ASN A 102 0.72 -9.27 4.88
N ALA A 103 0.46 -8.13 4.23
CA ALA A 103 -0.28 -7.01 4.84
C ALA A 103 -1.74 -7.34 5.13
N ILE A 104 -2.33 -8.30 4.39
CA ILE A 104 -3.69 -8.79 4.64
C ILE A 104 -3.72 -9.47 6.01
N GLU A 105 -2.85 -10.46 6.25
CA GLU A 105 -2.78 -11.14 7.55
C GLU A 105 -2.44 -10.15 8.68
N LEU A 106 -1.50 -9.23 8.46
CA LEU A 106 -1.17 -8.19 9.43
C LEU A 106 -2.41 -7.41 9.85
N PHE A 107 -3.25 -7.01 8.89
CA PHE A 107 -4.50 -6.31 9.14
C PHE A 107 -5.51 -7.17 9.91
N LEU A 108 -5.71 -8.43 9.50
CA LEU A 108 -6.66 -9.34 10.15
C LEU A 108 -6.33 -9.60 11.63
N GLN A 109 -5.03 -9.62 11.98
CA GLN A 109 -4.57 -9.83 13.35
C GLN A 109 -4.82 -8.63 14.27
N GLN A 110 -5.08 -7.44 13.73
CA GLN A 110 -5.30 -6.26 14.57
C GLN A 110 -6.68 -6.30 15.23
N THR A 111 -6.69 -6.16 16.55
CA THR A 111 -7.93 -6.13 17.36
C THR A 111 -8.72 -4.84 17.21
N ARG A 112 -8.09 -3.76 16.74
CA ARG A 112 -8.72 -2.45 16.53
C ARG A 112 -9.64 -2.41 15.30
N PHE A 113 -9.49 -3.34 14.36
CA PHE A 113 -10.34 -3.41 13.17
C PHE A 113 -11.53 -4.33 13.43
N SER A 114 -12.72 -3.85 13.09
CA SER A 114 -13.94 -4.63 13.26
C SER A 114 -13.99 -5.81 12.28
N ASN A 115 -14.85 -6.80 12.55
CA ASN A 115 -15.10 -7.90 11.61
C ASN A 115 -15.60 -7.38 10.26
N GLU A 116 -16.38 -6.29 10.25
CA GLU A 116 -16.83 -5.65 9.01
C GLU A 116 -15.67 -5.03 8.22
N ASP A 117 -14.71 -4.38 8.88
CA ASP A 117 -13.53 -3.83 8.20
C ASP A 117 -12.67 -4.95 7.59
N LYS A 118 -12.47 -6.03 8.35
CA LYS A 118 -11.75 -7.22 7.89
C LYS A 118 -12.47 -7.89 6.71
N LYS A 119 -13.79 -8.02 6.78
CA LYS A 119 -14.61 -8.56 5.69
C LYS A 119 -14.47 -7.72 4.42
N LYS A 120 -14.57 -6.39 4.51
CA LYS A 120 -14.39 -5.48 3.36
C LYS A 120 -13.00 -5.64 2.73
N LEU A 121 -11.95 -5.67 3.55
CA LEU A 121 -10.58 -5.88 3.07
C LEU A 121 -10.45 -7.20 2.32
N LEU A 122 -10.97 -8.30 2.88
CA LEU A 122 -10.88 -9.61 2.24
C LEU A 122 -11.67 -9.66 0.93
N GLN A 123 -12.88 -9.10 0.90
CA GLN A 123 -13.68 -9.01 -0.32
C GLN A 123 -12.96 -8.22 -1.42
N TYR A 124 -12.37 -7.08 -1.06
CA TYR A 124 -11.55 -6.28 -1.96
C TYR A 124 -10.32 -7.07 -2.45
N SER A 125 -9.55 -7.63 -1.52
CA SER A 125 -8.33 -8.40 -1.82
C SER A 125 -8.60 -9.62 -2.71
N ASN A 126 -9.76 -10.28 -2.54
CA ASN A 126 -10.17 -11.37 -3.40
C ASN A 126 -10.36 -10.91 -4.86
N LYS A 127 -11.03 -9.76 -5.04
CA LYS A 127 -11.28 -9.12 -6.34
C LYS A 127 -9.97 -8.75 -7.05
N ILE A 128 -9.00 -8.23 -6.31
CA ILE A 128 -7.76 -7.66 -6.87
C ILE A 128 -6.54 -8.58 -6.74
N SER A 129 -6.71 -9.84 -6.33
CA SER A 129 -5.61 -10.76 -5.98
C SER A 129 -4.47 -10.84 -7.02
N LEU A 130 -4.78 -10.74 -8.31
CA LEU A 130 -3.78 -10.71 -9.39
C LEU A 130 -2.91 -9.44 -9.37
N PHE A 131 -3.49 -8.30 -9.01
CA PHE A 131 -2.82 -6.99 -8.98
C PHE A 131 -1.97 -6.76 -7.73
N LEU A 132 -2.02 -7.68 -6.75
CA LEU A 132 -1.18 -7.64 -5.55
C LEU A 132 0.22 -8.23 -5.78
N PHE A 133 0.56 -8.56 -7.02
CA PHE A 133 1.85 -9.09 -7.42
C PHE A 133 2.42 -8.20 -8.54
N MET A 134 3.73 -7.96 -8.52
CA MET A 134 4.41 -7.22 -9.58
C MET A 134 4.37 -7.99 -10.91
N ASP A 135 4.10 -7.28 -12.00
CA ASP A 135 4.27 -7.75 -13.37
C ASP A 135 5.59 -7.24 -13.98
N GLU A 136 5.81 -7.48 -15.27
CA GLU A 136 7.05 -7.07 -15.97
C GLU A 136 7.18 -5.54 -16.05
N LEU A 137 6.07 -4.82 -16.25
CA LEU A 137 6.09 -3.36 -16.34
C LEU A 137 6.43 -2.73 -14.99
N ASP A 138 5.91 -3.30 -13.90
CA ASP A 138 6.30 -2.86 -12.55
C ASP A 138 7.80 -3.02 -12.32
N LEU A 139 8.42 -4.09 -12.82
CA LEU A 139 9.84 -4.34 -12.63
C LEU A 139 10.71 -3.39 -13.44
N ASP A 140 10.26 -3.00 -14.64
CA ASP A 140 10.94 -2.04 -15.51
C ASP A 140 10.95 -0.63 -14.88
N ASP A 141 9.86 -0.24 -14.20
CA ASP A 141 9.73 1.07 -13.55
C ASP A 141 10.56 1.19 -12.24
N LEU A 142 10.98 0.07 -11.62
CA LEU A 142 11.75 0.03 -10.36
C LEU A 142 13.27 0.03 -10.59
N ASP A 143 13.74 0.97 -11.39
CA ASP A 143 15.12 1.11 -11.86
C ASP A 143 15.98 2.08 -11.01
N GLY A 144 15.40 2.79 -10.05
CA GLY A 144 16.08 3.79 -9.23
C GLY A 144 16.15 5.18 -9.84
N ASP A 145 15.80 5.32 -11.13
CA ASP A 145 15.76 6.59 -11.85
C ASP A 145 14.31 7.09 -11.94
N TYR A 146 13.38 6.23 -12.37
CA TYR A 146 11.95 6.53 -12.43
C TYR A 146 11.26 6.35 -11.08
N LEU A 147 11.34 5.14 -10.51
CA LEU A 147 10.87 4.82 -9.14
C LEU A 147 11.99 4.18 -8.33
N MET A 148 11.80 4.04 -7.02
CA MET A 148 12.78 3.39 -6.13
C MET A 148 13.22 2.03 -6.66
N HIS A 149 14.54 1.80 -6.68
CA HIS A 149 15.11 0.55 -7.18
C HIS A 149 14.64 -0.66 -6.35
N LYS A 150 14.32 -1.77 -7.04
CA LYS A 150 13.83 -3.02 -6.41
C LYS A 150 14.71 -3.57 -5.29
N ASP A 151 16.03 -3.41 -5.37
CA ASP A 151 16.95 -3.88 -4.33
C ASP A 151 16.79 -3.10 -3.02
N GLU A 152 16.41 -1.82 -3.10
CA GLU A 152 16.12 -1.03 -1.91
C GLU A 152 14.79 -1.46 -1.28
N LEU A 153 13.78 -1.80 -2.10
CA LEU A 153 12.53 -2.39 -1.61
C LEU A 153 12.81 -3.72 -0.87
N ASP A 154 13.71 -4.55 -1.41
CA ASP A 154 14.08 -5.82 -0.76
C ASP A 154 14.78 -5.60 0.59
N LYS A 155 15.69 -4.62 0.69
CA LYS A 155 16.31 -4.24 1.98
C LYS A 155 15.26 -3.83 3.01
N VAL A 156 14.26 -3.04 2.61
CA VAL A 156 13.17 -2.64 3.51
C VAL A 156 12.31 -3.83 3.92
N ARG A 157 11.96 -4.70 2.97
CA ARG A 157 11.23 -5.94 3.24
C ARG A 157 11.94 -6.77 4.29
N LEU A 158 13.24 -7.02 4.13
CA LEU A 158 14.05 -7.81 5.07
C LEU A 158 14.03 -7.18 6.48
N LYS A 159 14.11 -5.85 6.57
CA LYS A 159 13.98 -5.13 7.85
C LYS A 159 12.60 -5.32 8.47
N LEU A 160 11.51 -5.18 7.72
CA LEU A 160 10.14 -5.31 8.24
C LEU A 160 9.84 -6.72 8.76
N ILE A 161 10.31 -7.76 8.06
CA ILE A 161 10.06 -9.15 8.47
C ILE A 161 10.98 -9.63 9.61
N SER A 162 12.08 -8.92 9.88
CA SER A 162 13.09 -9.34 10.87
C SER A 162 12.54 -9.56 12.28
N ASN A 163 11.52 -8.80 12.68
CA ASN A 163 10.89 -8.90 14.00
C ASN A 163 9.79 -9.98 14.07
N GLY A 164 9.45 -10.63 12.96
CA GLY A 164 8.45 -11.70 12.88
C GLY A 164 6.98 -11.27 13.01
N ILE A 165 6.71 -10.00 13.30
CA ILE A 165 5.34 -9.44 13.37
C ILE A 165 4.73 -9.38 11.98
N ILE A 166 5.45 -8.80 11.03
CA ILE A 166 5.08 -8.82 9.61
C ILE A 166 5.66 -10.09 8.99
N LYS A 167 4.80 -10.91 8.41
CA LYS A 167 5.22 -12.13 7.70
C LYS A 167 5.50 -11.85 6.22
N PRO A 168 6.41 -12.59 5.58
CA PRO A 168 6.57 -12.52 4.13
C PRO A 168 5.32 -13.04 3.41
N LEU A 169 5.01 -12.48 2.23
CA LEU A 169 3.94 -12.96 1.36
C LEU A 169 4.44 -14.18 0.55
N ASN A 170 4.34 -15.36 1.15
CA ASN A 170 4.80 -16.64 0.57
C ASN A 170 3.76 -17.33 -0.31
N TYR A 171 2.79 -16.59 -0.83
CA TYR A 171 1.74 -17.11 -1.70
C TYR A 171 2.02 -16.72 -3.16
N ASN A 172 1.69 -17.60 -4.08
CA ASN A 172 1.35 -17.20 -5.44
C ASN A 172 -0.11 -16.66 -5.48
N CYS A 173 -0.55 -16.12 -6.62
CA CYS A 173 -1.88 -15.54 -6.73
C CYS A 173 -3.02 -16.55 -6.41
N GLY A 174 -2.88 -17.80 -6.83
CA GLY A 174 -3.88 -18.84 -6.56
C GLY A 174 -3.98 -19.15 -5.07
N GLU A 175 -2.83 -19.38 -4.43
CA GLU A 175 -2.75 -19.66 -2.98
C GLU A 175 -3.25 -18.48 -2.15
N LEU A 176 -2.96 -17.23 -2.56
CA LEU A 176 -3.46 -16.05 -1.88
C LEU A 176 -4.99 -15.96 -1.96
N ARG A 177 -5.56 -16.27 -3.12
CA ARG A 177 -7.01 -16.30 -3.31
C ARG A 177 -7.66 -17.38 -2.45
N GLU A 178 -7.07 -18.57 -2.35
CA GLU A 178 -7.55 -19.63 -1.47
C GLU A 178 -7.50 -19.21 0.00
N TYR A 179 -6.38 -18.65 0.45
CA TYR A 179 -6.22 -18.09 1.80
C TYR A 179 -7.33 -17.07 2.12
N ILE A 180 -7.55 -16.09 1.23
CA ILE A 180 -8.58 -15.06 1.41
C ILE A 180 -9.98 -15.67 1.51
N GLN A 181 -10.29 -16.69 0.69
CA GLN A 181 -11.59 -17.37 0.74
C GLN A 181 -11.81 -18.14 2.04
N ILE A 182 -10.76 -18.73 2.61
CA ILE A 182 -10.82 -19.39 3.92
C ILE A 182 -11.12 -18.36 5.00
N GLU A 183 -10.37 -17.25 5.03
CA GLU A 183 -10.57 -16.17 6.01
C GLU A 183 -11.96 -15.54 5.92
N LEU A 184 -12.49 -15.34 4.70
CA LEU A 184 -13.86 -14.86 4.50
C LEU A 184 -14.89 -15.77 5.15
N LYS A 185 -14.78 -17.09 4.94
CA LYS A 185 -15.69 -18.06 5.57
C LYS A 185 -15.55 -18.06 7.09
N THR A 186 -14.34 -17.90 7.61
CA THR A 186 -14.11 -17.86 9.07
C THR A 186 -14.82 -16.66 9.69
N ILE A 187 -14.71 -15.47 9.08
CA ILE A 187 -15.35 -14.24 9.60
C ILE A 187 -16.88 -14.31 9.49
N GLU A 188 -17.42 -14.93 8.43
CA GLU A 188 -18.88 -15.08 8.27
C GLU A 188 -19.54 -16.04 9.26
N ASN A 189 -18.75 -16.88 9.91
CA ASN A 189 -19.22 -17.83 10.92
C ASN A 189 -19.06 -17.34 12.38
N GLN A 190 -18.57 -16.11 12.58
CA GLN A 190 -18.44 -15.44 13.89
C GLN A 190 -19.62 -14.50 14.15
#